data_AF-A0A4W5NJG8-F1
#
_entry.id   AF-A0A4W5NJG8-F1
#
_cell.length_a   1.000
_cell.length_b   1.000
_cell.length_c   1.000
_cell.angle_alpha   90.00
_cell.angle_beta   90.00
_cell.angle_gamma   90.00
#
_symmetry.space_group_name_H-M   'P 1'
#
loop_
_entity.id
_entity.type
_entity.pdbx_description
1 polymer ?
#
loop_
_entity_poly.entity_id
_entity_poly.type
_entity_poly.pdbx_seq_one_letter_code
_entity_poly.pdbx_strand_id
1 'polypeptide(L)'
;MASWNRYGSGMRELKMYIFVLLVCLVSVLQAAVKVSPLIEKVSDHKDFKKLLRTRTNVLVLYTKSATSGDSKFKLLSDVAQVVKGQGTIAWVNCGDSEGRKLCKKVKVDPSSKSGGAELLHYKDGTFHTEYNRPATYKSMVAFLKDPTGAPLWEENPEAKDVVHVETEKDFRKLLKREERPILMMLYAPWCGVCKRMQPIFQQAATETKGKFVLAGMNVHPAEFDGLKQEYNVKGYPTFCYFEKGKFLHHYENYGGTAKDIADWMKNPQPPQPKVPEVQWSETDSPVFHLTDDSFDGFLEEHPSVLVMFYAPWCGHCKKMKPEYEEAAEYLNKDKNSPGVLAAVDTTIHKAVGDRFKISGFPTVKYFEKGEEKFTLPHLRSKDKIIEYLQNPQAPPPPEQSWEDKPSSVSHLGMEDFREALKKKKHALVMFYAPWCPHCKNAVPHFTTAADLFKEDRKIAYAAVDCTKGQNQELCKQESVEGYPTFNYYNYGKFAEKYNGDRGEAGFIGFMRSLRGRDQGKRKEEL
;
A
#
# COMPACT_ATOMS: atom_id res chain seq x y z
N MET A 1 72.57 20.51 -69.02
CA MET A 1 71.92 20.26 -67.71
C MET A 1 70.49 20.75 -67.77
N ALA A 2 69.50 19.89 -68.01
CA ALA A 2 68.09 20.23 -67.83
C ALA A 2 67.25 18.95 -67.81
N SER A 3 67.20 18.31 -66.65
CA SER A 3 66.15 17.34 -66.32
C SER A 3 65.84 17.55 -64.85
N TRP A 4 64.63 18.03 -64.56
CA TRP A 4 63.83 17.78 -63.36
C TRP A 4 62.81 18.89 -63.18
N ASN A 5 61.57 18.63 -63.62
CA ASN A 5 60.35 19.05 -62.93
C ASN A 5 59.14 18.65 -63.76
N ARG A 6 58.59 17.45 -63.53
CA ARG A 6 57.22 17.07 -63.95
C ARG A 6 56.77 15.77 -63.29
N TYR A 7 56.88 15.66 -61.96
CA TYR A 7 56.35 14.49 -61.21
C TYR A 7 55.73 14.86 -59.85
N GLY A 8 55.24 16.10 -59.69
CA GLY A 8 54.70 16.60 -58.41
C GLY A 8 53.18 16.81 -58.35
N SER A 9 52.47 16.84 -59.49
CA SER A 9 51.10 17.35 -59.53
C SER A 9 50.01 16.28 -59.52
N GLY A 10 50.24 15.08 -60.07
CA GLY A 10 49.21 14.02 -60.12
C GLY A 10 48.97 13.30 -58.79
N MET A 11 49.95 13.31 -57.89
CA MET A 11 49.90 12.54 -56.63
C MET A 11 49.19 13.29 -55.49
N ARG A 12 48.99 14.61 -55.62
CA ARG A 12 48.19 15.42 -54.68
C ARG A 12 46.68 15.33 -54.98
N GLU A 13 46.31 15.35 -56.25
CA GLU A 13 44.92 15.17 -56.70
C GLU A 13 44.37 13.79 -56.31
N LEU A 14 45.14 12.71 -56.55
CA LEU A 14 44.70 11.35 -56.21
C LEU A 14 44.54 11.14 -54.69
N LYS A 15 45.39 11.75 -53.86
CA LYS A 15 45.25 11.72 -52.40
C LYS A 15 44.05 12.52 -51.91
N MET A 16 43.72 13.63 -52.56
CA MET A 16 42.55 14.44 -52.23
C MET A 16 41.24 13.72 -52.58
N TYR A 17 41.18 13.04 -53.74
CA TYR A 17 40.03 12.21 -54.11
C TYR A 17 39.85 10.99 -53.21
N ILE A 18 40.93 10.31 -52.82
CA ILE A 18 40.85 9.18 -51.87
C ILE A 18 40.42 9.67 -50.47
N PHE A 19 40.88 10.84 -50.03
CA PHE A 19 40.47 11.42 -48.74
C PHE A 19 39.00 11.88 -48.76
N VAL A 20 38.53 12.46 -49.86
CA VAL A 20 37.11 12.83 -50.05
C VAL A 20 36.23 11.57 -50.17
N LEU A 21 36.68 10.53 -50.87
CA LEU A 21 35.99 9.23 -50.91
C LEU A 21 35.98 8.54 -49.54
N LEU A 22 37.07 8.60 -48.76
CA LEU A 22 37.09 8.09 -47.38
C LEU A 22 36.18 8.91 -46.46
N VAL A 23 36.15 10.23 -46.58
CA VAL A 23 35.26 11.09 -45.79
C VAL A 23 33.80 10.86 -46.21
N CYS A 24 33.51 10.65 -47.49
CA CYS A 24 32.18 10.28 -47.99
C CYS A 24 31.78 8.84 -47.58
N LEU A 25 32.71 7.88 -47.51
CA LEU A 25 32.45 6.52 -47.02
C LEU A 25 32.28 6.47 -45.49
N VAL A 26 33.01 7.29 -44.74
CA VAL A 26 32.84 7.46 -43.29
C VAL A 26 31.52 8.19 -42.97
N SER A 27 31.02 9.01 -43.88
CA SER A 27 29.71 9.68 -43.77
C SER A 27 28.51 8.75 -44.09
N VAL A 28 28.74 7.53 -44.60
CA VAL A 28 27.69 6.59 -45.02
C VAL A 28 27.61 5.34 -44.12
N LEU A 29 28.46 5.23 -43.09
CA LEU A 29 28.41 4.18 -42.06
C LEU A 29 28.02 4.72 -40.69
N GLN A 30 26.96 5.55 -40.62
CA GLN A 30 26.15 5.62 -39.41
C GLN A 30 25.03 4.59 -39.56
N ALA A 31 25.26 3.39 -39.04
CA ALA A 31 24.17 2.47 -38.77
C ALA A 31 23.21 3.16 -37.77
N ALA A 32 22.16 3.77 -38.30
CA ALA A 32 21.11 4.36 -37.48
C ALA A 32 20.51 3.24 -36.61
N VAL A 33 20.58 3.40 -35.30
CA VAL A 33 19.95 2.47 -34.35
C VAL A 33 18.46 2.38 -34.72
N LYS A 34 18.02 1.21 -35.20
CA LYS A 34 16.64 0.95 -35.58
C LYS A 34 15.80 0.76 -34.31
N VAL A 35 15.31 1.86 -33.76
CA VAL A 35 14.33 1.84 -32.67
C VAL A 35 12.96 1.50 -33.24
N SER A 36 12.24 0.59 -32.59
CA SER A 36 10.89 0.17 -32.96
C SER A 36 9.93 1.37 -33.04
N PRO A 37 9.00 1.43 -34.01
CA PRO A 37 8.01 2.51 -34.09
C PRO A 37 7.04 2.53 -32.90
N LEU A 38 7.02 1.47 -32.09
CA LEU A 38 6.25 1.39 -30.84
C LEU A 38 6.87 2.22 -29.70
N ILE A 39 8.13 2.65 -29.85
CA ILE A 39 8.83 3.49 -28.88
C ILE A 39 8.87 4.91 -29.43
N GLU A 40 8.21 5.85 -28.75
CA GLU A 40 8.17 7.25 -29.18
C GLU A 40 9.53 7.93 -28.97
N LYS A 41 10.25 8.22 -30.07
CA LYS A 41 11.50 8.97 -30.01
C LYS A 41 11.22 10.45 -29.74
N VAL A 42 11.86 11.01 -28.71
CA VAL A 42 11.72 12.42 -28.35
C VAL A 42 13.10 13.08 -28.33
N SER A 43 13.25 14.14 -29.11
CA SER A 43 14.55 14.82 -29.31
C SER A 43 14.58 16.24 -28.76
N ASP A 44 13.41 16.87 -28.56
CA ASP A 44 13.30 18.24 -28.07
C ASP A 44 12.24 18.41 -26.97
N HIS A 45 12.30 19.56 -26.31
CA HIS A 45 11.49 19.86 -25.13
C HIS A 45 10.02 20.16 -25.42
N LYS A 46 9.68 20.63 -26.62
CA LYS A 46 8.29 20.90 -27.00
C LYS A 46 7.56 19.59 -27.22
N ASP A 47 8.19 18.65 -27.91
CA ASP A 47 7.64 17.31 -28.13
C ASP A 47 7.54 16.52 -26.84
N PHE A 48 8.54 16.63 -25.95
CA PHE A 48 8.47 16.02 -24.62
C PHE A 48 7.28 16.55 -23.80
N LYS A 49 7.06 17.87 -23.77
CA LYS A 49 5.88 18.47 -23.11
C LYS A 49 4.57 18.02 -23.75
N LYS A 50 4.53 17.91 -25.08
CA LYS A 50 3.35 17.42 -25.82
C LYS A 50 3.05 15.97 -25.45
N LEU A 51 4.06 15.11 -25.42
CA LEU A 51 3.95 13.72 -24.98
C LEU A 51 3.34 13.64 -23.58
N LEU A 52 3.93 14.32 -22.61
CA LEU A 52 3.46 14.31 -21.22
C LEU A 52 2.07 14.93 -21.02
N ARG A 53 1.65 15.85 -21.90
CA ARG A 53 0.28 16.43 -21.87
C ARG A 53 -0.76 15.51 -22.51
N THR A 54 -0.36 14.68 -23.47
CA THR A 54 -1.29 13.85 -24.26
C THR A 54 -1.36 12.40 -23.76
N ARG A 55 -0.36 11.97 -22.99
CA ARG A 55 -0.27 10.63 -22.43
C ARG A 55 -0.13 10.73 -20.92
N THR A 56 -1.02 10.07 -20.19
CA THR A 56 -1.08 10.09 -18.72
C THR A 56 -0.15 9.09 -18.06
N ASN A 57 0.42 8.15 -18.81
CA ASN A 57 1.25 7.07 -18.28
C ASN A 57 2.42 6.81 -19.24
N VAL A 58 3.60 7.35 -18.93
CA VAL A 58 4.75 7.39 -19.85
C VAL A 58 6.01 6.87 -19.15
N LEU A 59 6.61 5.82 -19.67
CA LEU A 59 7.94 5.35 -19.26
C LEU A 59 8.97 5.78 -20.30
N VAL A 60 9.95 6.57 -19.85
CA VAL A 60 10.95 7.19 -20.73
C VAL A 60 12.32 6.57 -20.45
N LEU A 61 12.91 5.98 -21.48
CA LEU A 61 14.31 5.55 -21.48
C LEU A 61 15.20 6.73 -21.86
N TYR A 62 16.07 7.17 -20.97
CA TYR A 62 17.14 8.13 -21.25
C TYR A 62 18.45 7.38 -21.47
N THR A 63 19.19 7.69 -22.54
CA THR A 63 20.48 7.05 -22.84
C THR A 63 21.58 8.09 -23.07
N LYS A 64 22.82 7.78 -22.66
CA LYS A 64 23.99 8.65 -22.91
C LYS A 64 24.40 8.71 -24.39
N SER A 65 24.08 7.66 -25.16
CA SER A 65 24.32 7.55 -26.59
C SER A 65 23.19 6.75 -27.24
N ALA A 66 23.13 6.73 -28.57
CA ALA A 66 22.16 5.94 -29.32
C ALA A 66 22.21 4.45 -28.97
N THR A 67 23.40 3.93 -28.68
CA THR A 67 23.68 2.51 -28.44
C THR A 67 23.63 2.08 -26.98
N SER A 68 23.64 3.03 -26.03
CA SER A 68 23.66 2.69 -24.59
C SER A 68 22.35 2.07 -24.09
N GLY A 69 21.30 2.07 -24.92
CA GLY A 69 20.00 1.43 -24.67
C GLY A 69 19.76 0.13 -25.44
N ASP A 70 20.72 -0.34 -26.27
CA ASP A 70 20.47 -1.40 -27.25
C ASP A 70 19.92 -2.69 -26.62
N SER A 71 20.45 -3.08 -25.46
CA SER A 71 20.00 -4.26 -24.72
C SER A 71 18.57 -4.14 -24.17
N LYS A 72 18.02 -2.92 -24.08
CA LYS A 72 16.68 -2.64 -23.54
C LYS A 72 15.63 -2.42 -24.61
N PHE A 73 16.00 -2.01 -25.83
CA PHE A 73 15.02 -1.64 -26.87
C PHE A 73 14.10 -2.78 -27.28
N LYS A 74 14.62 -4.02 -27.39
CA LYS A 74 13.80 -5.18 -27.73
C LYS A 74 12.72 -5.42 -26.66
N LEU A 75 13.15 -5.51 -25.40
CA LEU A 75 12.25 -5.66 -24.25
C LEU A 75 11.20 -4.55 -24.20
N LEU A 76 11.63 -3.29 -24.31
CA LEU A 76 10.72 -2.14 -24.28
C LEU A 76 9.74 -2.12 -25.45
N SER A 77 10.15 -2.59 -26.63
CA SER A 77 9.24 -2.75 -27.77
C SER A 77 8.17 -3.80 -27.50
N ASP A 78 8.55 -4.94 -26.94
CA ASP A 78 7.62 -6.02 -26.58
C ASP A 78 6.62 -5.55 -25.51
N VAL A 79 7.10 -4.82 -24.50
CA VAL A 79 6.27 -4.20 -23.46
C VAL A 79 5.32 -3.16 -24.07
N ALA A 80 5.82 -2.28 -24.95
CA ALA A 80 5.03 -1.23 -25.60
C ALA A 80 3.85 -1.80 -26.40
N GLN A 81 4.05 -2.95 -27.05
CA GLN A 81 3.01 -3.64 -27.80
C GLN A 81 1.84 -4.07 -26.90
N VAL A 82 2.12 -4.59 -25.70
CA VAL A 82 1.10 -5.14 -24.78
C VAL A 82 0.43 -4.09 -23.93
N VAL A 83 1.14 -3.02 -23.58
CA VAL A 83 0.58 -1.90 -22.81
C VAL A 83 -0.06 -0.84 -23.69
N LYS A 84 -0.20 -1.10 -25.00
CA LYS A 84 -0.79 -0.15 -25.95
C LYS A 84 -2.18 0.29 -25.48
N GLY A 85 -2.36 1.60 -25.30
CA GLY A 85 -3.60 2.20 -24.79
C GLY A 85 -3.67 2.31 -23.26
N GLN A 86 -2.77 1.66 -22.52
CA GLN A 86 -2.65 1.75 -21.06
C GLN A 86 -1.40 2.53 -20.63
N GLY A 87 -0.32 2.45 -21.41
CA GLY A 87 0.92 3.19 -21.21
C GLY A 87 1.64 3.49 -22.52
N THR A 88 2.57 4.42 -22.47
CA THR A 88 3.44 4.83 -23.58
C THR A 88 4.89 4.64 -23.18
N ILE A 89 5.70 4.05 -24.07
CA ILE A 89 7.15 3.99 -23.90
C ILE A 89 7.80 4.99 -24.85
N ALA A 90 8.69 5.81 -24.32
CA ALA A 90 9.43 6.81 -25.08
C ALA A 90 10.93 6.67 -24.87
N TRP A 91 11.70 7.23 -25.77
CA TRP A 91 13.16 7.21 -25.71
C TRP A 91 13.76 8.59 -26.01
N VAL A 92 14.73 8.99 -25.20
CA VAL A 92 15.51 10.22 -25.33
C VAL A 92 17.01 9.88 -25.37
N ASN A 93 17.68 10.31 -26.44
CA ASN A 93 19.13 10.20 -26.57
C ASN A 93 19.82 11.46 -26.04
N CYS A 94 20.34 11.44 -24.81
CA CYS A 94 21.05 12.59 -24.22
C CYS A 94 22.43 12.87 -24.85
N GLY A 95 22.91 12.01 -25.76
CA GLY A 95 24.22 12.15 -26.41
C GLY A 95 24.25 13.18 -27.53
N ASP A 96 23.14 13.34 -28.26
CA ASP A 96 23.04 14.28 -29.38
C ASP A 96 22.73 15.72 -28.92
N SER A 97 22.86 16.71 -29.81
CA SER A 97 22.80 18.13 -29.46
C SER A 97 21.44 18.55 -28.89
N GLU A 98 20.35 18.04 -29.44
CA GLU A 98 18.98 18.40 -29.03
C GLU A 98 18.56 17.63 -27.78
N GLY A 99 18.83 16.33 -27.72
CA GLY A 99 18.56 15.51 -26.56
C GLY A 99 19.37 15.95 -25.34
N ARG A 100 20.62 16.42 -25.51
CA ARG A 100 21.41 16.99 -24.42
C ARG A 100 20.76 18.25 -23.82
N LYS A 101 20.17 19.11 -24.65
CA LYS A 101 19.40 20.29 -24.16
C LYS A 101 18.15 19.85 -23.40
N LEU A 102 17.46 18.82 -23.90
CA LEU A 102 16.29 18.24 -23.24
C LEU A 102 16.68 17.65 -21.87
N CYS A 103 17.67 16.76 -21.81
CA CYS A 103 18.10 16.11 -20.58
C CYS A 103 18.57 17.11 -19.52
N LYS A 104 19.28 18.18 -19.92
CA LYS A 104 19.61 19.31 -19.02
C LYS A 104 18.37 19.99 -18.45
N LYS A 105 17.34 20.25 -19.26
CA LYS A 105 16.09 20.89 -18.81
C LYS A 105 15.29 20.00 -17.85
N VAL A 106 15.28 18.69 -18.08
CA VAL A 106 14.59 17.72 -17.21
C VAL A 106 15.47 17.22 -16.06
N LYS A 107 16.72 17.68 -15.97
CA LYS A 107 17.71 17.33 -14.94
C LYS A 107 18.04 15.84 -14.88
N VAL A 108 18.18 15.21 -16.05
CA VAL A 108 18.54 13.79 -16.18
C VAL A 108 19.95 13.68 -16.73
N ASP A 109 20.79 12.84 -16.12
CA ASP A 109 22.14 12.52 -16.60
C ASP A 109 22.36 11.01 -16.61
N PRO A 110 22.04 10.33 -17.73
CA PRO A 110 22.21 8.88 -17.83
C PRO A 110 23.70 8.48 -17.81
N SER A 111 24.64 9.40 -17.99
CA SER A 111 26.09 9.12 -17.93
C SER A 111 26.54 8.75 -16.52
N SER A 112 25.82 9.22 -15.51
CA SER A 112 26.07 8.93 -14.09
C SER A 112 25.59 7.53 -13.68
N LYS A 113 24.78 6.85 -14.51
CA LYS A 113 24.17 5.56 -14.20
C LYS A 113 24.96 4.41 -14.84
N SER A 114 24.98 3.26 -14.15
CA SER A 114 25.61 2.05 -14.69
C SER A 114 24.98 1.66 -16.03
N GLY A 115 25.83 1.45 -17.05
CA GLY A 115 25.38 1.16 -18.42
C GLY A 115 24.93 2.36 -19.24
N GLY A 116 25.00 3.59 -18.71
CA GLY A 116 24.72 4.79 -19.49
C GLY A 116 23.25 4.98 -19.87
N ALA A 117 22.32 4.42 -19.09
CA ALA A 117 20.90 4.48 -19.35
C ALA A 117 20.07 4.50 -18.07
N GLU A 118 18.93 5.19 -18.11
CA GLU A 118 18.03 5.38 -16.98
C GLU A 118 16.57 5.32 -17.45
N LEU A 119 15.67 4.74 -16.64
CA LEU A 119 14.25 4.63 -16.93
C LEU A 119 13.47 5.47 -15.91
N LEU A 120 12.78 6.50 -16.39
CA LEU A 120 11.96 7.38 -15.57
C LEU A 120 10.51 7.28 -15.97
N HIS A 121 9.62 7.22 -14.98
CA HIS A 121 8.19 7.17 -15.20
C HIS A 121 7.55 8.52 -14.90
N TYR A 122 6.63 8.91 -15.78
CA TYR A 122 5.83 10.11 -15.69
C TYR A 122 4.35 9.72 -15.68
N LYS A 123 3.62 10.30 -14.74
CA LYS A 123 2.18 10.11 -14.58
C LYS A 123 1.48 11.46 -14.58
N ASP A 124 0.41 11.58 -15.36
CA ASP A 124 -0.43 12.78 -15.45
C ASP A 124 0.38 14.07 -15.71
N GLY A 125 1.36 13.96 -16.61
CA GLY A 125 2.21 15.07 -17.03
C GLY A 125 3.34 15.45 -16.08
N THR A 126 3.48 14.74 -14.94
CA THR A 126 4.50 15.01 -13.94
C THR A 126 5.42 13.82 -13.71
N PHE A 127 6.63 14.06 -13.20
CA PHE A 127 7.50 12.97 -12.79
C PHE A 127 6.85 12.19 -11.65
N HIS A 128 6.78 10.87 -11.80
CA HIS A 128 6.18 9.99 -10.82
C HIS A 128 7.26 9.25 -10.03
N THR A 129 8.11 8.47 -10.70
CA THR A 129 9.15 7.68 -10.03
C THR A 129 10.27 7.27 -10.99
N GLU A 130 11.43 6.94 -10.45
CA GLU A 130 12.45 6.16 -11.18
C GLU A 130 11.98 4.70 -11.27
N TYR A 131 12.16 4.04 -12.41
CA TYR A 131 11.86 2.62 -12.51
C TYR A 131 12.93 1.82 -11.75
N ASN A 132 12.54 1.32 -10.58
CA ASN A 132 13.42 0.64 -9.63
C ASN A 132 13.13 -0.87 -9.48
N ARG A 133 12.33 -1.43 -10.39
CA ARG A 133 11.99 -2.87 -10.40
C ARG A 133 12.93 -3.65 -11.34
N PRO A 134 12.94 -4.99 -11.30
CA PRO A 134 13.67 -5.80 -12.27
C PRO A 134 13.31 -5.41 -13.71
N ALA A 135 14.31 -5.27 -14.58
CA ALA A 135 14.09 -4.93 -15.98
C ALA A 135 13.64 -6.17 -16.80
N THR A 136 12.50 -6.73 -16.44
CA THR A 136 11.89 -7.89 -17.11
C THR A 136 10.57 -7.51 -17.76
N TYR A 137 10.14 -8.31 -18.74
CA TYR A 137 8.88 -8.07 -19.47
C TYR A 137 7.68 -8.03 -18.51
N LYS A 138 7.59 -9.00 -17.59
CA LYS A 138 6.51 -9.11 -16.63
C LYS A 138 6.47 -7.91 -15.68
N SER A 139 7.62 -7.52 -15.13
CA SER A 139 7.74 -6.41 -14.19
C SER A 139 7.33 -5.08 -14.83
N MET A 140 7.84 -4.82 -16.04
CA MET A 140 7.52 -3.60 -16.78
C MET A 140 6.06 -3.53 -17.22
N VAL A 141 5.48 -4.65 -17.67
CA VAL A 141 4.05 -4.71 -18.02
C VAL A 141 3.20 -4.47 -16.77
N ALA A 142 3.47 -5.15 -15.66
CA ALA A 142 2.73 -4.98 -14.42
C ALA A 142 2.79 -3.53 -13.91
N PHE A 143 3.99 -2.95 -13.89
CA PHE A 143 4.21 -1.55 -13.53
C PHE A 143 3.45 -0.59 -14.46
N LEU A 144 3.48 -0.78 -15.77
CA LEU A 144 2.77 0.11 -16.69
C LEU A 144 1.25 -0.07 -16.67
N LYS A 145 0.73 -1.22 -16.23
CA LYS A 145 -0.72 -1.42 -16.02
C LYS A 145 -1.20 -0.76 -14.73
N ASP A 146 -0.39 -0.81 -13.67
CA ASP A 146 -0.66 -0.16 -12.39
C ASP A 146 0.64 0.43 -11.81
N PRO A 147 1.00 1.68 -12.20
CA PRO A 147 2.24 2.31 -11.76
C PRO A 147 2.31 2.56 -10.26
N THR A 148 1.14 2.65 -9.61
CA THR A 148 0.97 2.84 -8.16
C THR A 148 0.86 1.52 -7.41
N GLY A 149 0.73 0.40 -8.12
CA GLY A 149 0.62 -0.93 -7.56
C GLY A 149 1.92 -1.38 -6.90
N ALA A 150 1.81 -2.32 -5.96
CA ALA A 150 2.98 -2.94 -5.35
C ALA A 150 3.82 -3.71 -6.41
N PRO A 151 5.13 -3.92 -6.15
CA PRO A 151 5.93 -4.90 -6.89
C PRO A 151 5.26 -6.29 -6.87
N LEU A 152 5.57 -7.10 -7.89
CA LEU A 152 5.08 -8.48 -7.91
C LEU A 152 5.73 -9.27 -6.77
N TRP A 153 5.06 -10.30 -6.27
CA TRP A 153 5.56 -11.03 -5.10
C TRP A 153 6.91 -11.70 -5.37
N GLU A 154 7.09 -12.25 -6.57
CA GLU A 154 8.32 -12.83 -7.09
C GLU A 154 9.48 -11.84 -7.26
N GLU A 155 9.20 -10.53 -7.21
CA GLU A 155 10.23 -9.49 -7.26
C GLU A 155 10.82 -9.20 -5.87
N ASN A 156 10.17 -9.68 -4.80
CA ASN A 156 10.68 -9.52 -3.45
C ASN A 156 11.91 -10.45 -3.24
N PRO A 157 13.09 -9.90 -2.91
CA PRO A 157 14.29 -10.71 -2.64
C PRO A 157 14.13 -11.73 -1.50
N GLU A 158 13.25 -11.45 -0.54
CA GLU A 158 12.93 -12.35 0.57
C GLU A 158 12.07 -13.56 0.11
N ALA A 159 11.45 -13.46 -1.07
CA ALA A 159 10.66 -14.54 -1.66
C ALA A 159 11.48 -15.57 -2.44
N LYS A 160 12.82 -15.46 -2.47
CA LYS A 160 13.71 -16.32 -3.29
C LYS A 160 13.52 -17.84 -3.09
N ASP A 161 13.03 -18.25 -1.92
CA ASP A 161 12.82 -19.65 -1.56
C ASP A 161 11.37 -20.12 -1.80
N VAL A 162 10.48 -19.21 -2.23
CA VAL A 162 9.12 -19.53 -2.68
C VAL A 162 9.15 -19.84 -4.18
N VAL A 163 8.52 -20.94 -4.58
CA VAL A 163 8.35 -21.28 -6.00
C VAL A 163 7.18 -20.50 -6.58
N HIS A 164 7.45 -19.58 -7.49
CA HIS A 164 6.41 -18.79 -8.15
C HIS A 164 5.90 -19.50 -9.40
N VAL A 165 4.59 -19.74 -9.45
CA VAL A 165 3.91 -20.42 -10.56
C VAL A 165 3.04 -19.42 -11.30
N GLU A 166 3.23 -19.34 -12.62
CA GLU A 166 2.55 -18.34 -13.46
C GLU A 166 1.42 -18.91 -14.30
N THR A 167 1.56 -20.16 -14.72
CA THR A 167 0.62 -20.81 -15.64
C THR A 167 0.11 -22.12 -15.07
N GLU A 168 -1.08 -22.54 -15.51
CA GLU A 168 -1.61 -23.86 -15.15
C GLU A 168 -0.69 -24.99 -15.63
N LYS A 169 -0.01 -24.80 -16.76
CA LYS A 169 0.98 -25.78 -17.26
C LYS A 169 2.15 -25.94 -16.29
N ASP A 170 2.68 -24.84 -15.75
CA ASP A 170 3.77 -24.88 -14.78
C ASP A 170 3.31 -25.45 -13.45
N PHE A 171 2.09 -25.13 -13.02
CA PHE A 171 1.43 -25.73 -11.87
C PHE A 171 1.38 -27.26 -12.00
N ARG A 172 0.80 -27.77 -13.09
CA ARG A 172 0.70 -29.22 -13.34
C ARG A 172 2.07 -29.88 -13.49
N LYS A 173 3.04 -29.19 -14.07
CA LYS A 173 4.43 -29.68 -14.20
C LYS A 173 5.12 -29.77 -12.84
N LEU A 174 4.92 -28.78 -11.96
CA LEU A 174 5.45 -28.79 -10.60
C LEU A 174 4.91 -30.00 -9.83
N LEU A 175 3.58 -30.19 -9.83
CA LEU A 175 2.94 -31.33 -9.17
C LEU A 175 3.44 -32.69 -9.67
N LYS A 176 3.76 -32.80 -10.97
CA LYS A 176 4.25 -34.05 -11.56
C LYS A 176 5.72 -34.36 -11.25
N ARG A 177 6.57 -33.34 -11.14
CA ARG A 177 8.03 -33.50 -11.05
C ARG A 177 8.55 -33.48 -9.63
N GLU A 178 7.88 -32.75 -8.75
CA GLU A 178 8.34 -32.57 -7.38
C GLU A 178 7.90 -33.78 -6.53
N GLU A 179 8.88 -34.46 -5.95
CA GLU A 179 8.64 -35.60 -5.07
C GLU A 179 8.39 -35.16 -3.63
N ARG A 180 8.91 -33.98 -3.25
CA ARG A 180 8.71 -33.41 -1.92
C ARG A 180 7.27 -32.90 -1.77
N PRO A 181 6.72 -32.89 -0.55
CA PRO A 181 5.42 -32.28 -0.32
C PRO A 181 5.40 -30.79 -0.68
N ILE A 182 4.31 -30.37 -1.33
CA ILE A 182 4.10 -28.99 -1.76
C ILE A 182 2.98 -28.37 -0.93
N LEU A 183 3.21 -27.16 -0.42
CA LEU A 183 2.14 -26.28 0.03
C LEU A 183 2.00 -25.13 -0.98
N MET A 184 0.86 -25.09 -1.67
CA MET A 184 0.56 -24.09 -2.68
C MET A 184 -0.35 -23.00 -2.11
N MET A 185 0.11 -21.74 -2.13
CA MET A 185 -0.69 -20.55 -1.83
C MET A 185 -1.33 -20.02 -3.12
N LEU A 186 -2.63 -20.23 -3.27
CA LEU A 186 -3.44 -19.64 -4.34
C LEU A 186 -3.94 -18.26 -3.88
N TYR A 187 -3.51 -17.20 -4.55
CA TYR A 187 -3.74 -15.82 -4.09
C TYR A 187 -4.24 -14.88 -5.19
N ALA A 188 -4.63 -13.66 -4.77
CA ALA A 188 -4.94 -12.54 -5.63
C ALA A 188 -4.13 -11.30 -5.21
N PRO A 189 -3.64 -10.45 -6.13
CA PRO A 189 -2.78 -9.31 -5.79
C PRO A 189 -3.47 -8.23 -4.92
N TRP A 190 -4.79 -8.11 -5.01
CA TRP A 190 -5.57 -7.14 -4.23
C TRP A 190 -5.99 -7.67 -2.85
N CYS A 191 -5.77 -8.95 -2.56
CA CYS A 191 -6.22 -9.58 -1.33
C CYS A 191 -5.35 -9.17 -0.12
N GLY A 192 -5.96 -8.49 0.85
CA GLY A 192 -5.27 -7.98 2.04
C GLY A 192 -4.70 -9.07 2.95
N VAL A 193 -5.43 -10.18 3.14
CA VAL A 193 -4.94 -11.34 3.92
C VAL A 193 -3.73 -11.97 3.24
N CYS A 194 -3.76 -12.07 1.91
CA CYS A 194 -2.67 -12.61 1.10
C CYS A 194 -1.38 -11.81 1.33
N LYS A 195 -1.46 -10.47 1.25
CA LYS A 195 -0.32 -9.58 1.51
C LYS A 195 0.26 -9.76 2.91
N ARG A 196 -0.58 -9.98 3.93
CA ARG A 196 -0.11 -10.26 5.30
C ARG A 196 0.53 -11.63 5.44
N MET A 197 0.03 -12.64 4.72
CA MET A 197 0.57 -14.00 4.76
C MET A 197 1.86 -14.16 3.96
N GLN A 198 2.09 -13.37 2.91
CA GLN A 198 3.30 -13.45 2.09
C GLN A 198 4.61 -13.47 2.89
N PRO A 199 4.92 -12.51 3.80
CA PRO A 199 6.17 -12.56 4.57
C PRO A 199 6.29 -13.79 5.46
N ILE A 200 5.18 -14.22 6.08
CA ILE A 200 5.12 -15.43 6.92
C ILE A 200 5.41 -16.68 6.08
N PHE A 201 4.83 -16.75 4.88
CA PHE A 201 5.00 -17.86 3.95
C PHE A 201 6.42 -17.91 3.35
N GLN A 202 7.02 -16.75 3.06
CA GLN A 202 8.41 -16.64 2.61
C GLN A 202 9.40 -17.14 3.68
N GLN A 203 9.18 -16.74 4.93
CA GLN A 203 9.98 -17.21 6.05
C GLN A 203 9.83 -18.73 6.23
N ALA A 204 8.59 -19.25 6.19
CA ALA A 204 8.35 -20.70 6.26
C ALA A 204 9.04 -21.45 5.11
N ALA A 205 9.03 -20.90 3.90
CA ALA A 205 9.69 -21.50 2.73
C ALA A 205 11.21 -21.59 2.93
N THR A 206 11.79 -20.55 3.55
CA THR A 206 13.21 -20.51 3.91
C THR A 206 13.54 -21.53 5.01
N GLU A 207 12.74 -21.58 6.08
CA GLU A 207 12.94 -22.49 7.22
C GLU A 207 12.79 -23.97 6.85
N THR A 208 11.94 -24.26 5.86
CA THR A 208 11.65 -25.63 5.41
C THR A 208 12.39 -26.04 4.14
N LYS A 209 13.28 -25.16 3.65
CA LYS A 209 14.01 -25.36 2.40
C LYS A 209 14.70 -26.71 2.36
N GLY A 210 14.52 -27.41 1.24
CA GLY A 210 15.08 -28.74 1.02
C GLY A 210 14.18 -29.88 1.49
N LYS A 211 13.31 -29.66 2.48
CA LYS A 211 12.36 -30.67 2.98
C LYS A 211 10.99 -30.57 2.30
N PHE A 212 10.49 -29.36 2.16
CA PHE A 212 9.20 -29.06 1.55
C PHE A 212 9.34 -28.01 0.45
N VAL A 213 8.31 -27.90 -0.39
CA VAL A 213 8.21 -26.85 -1.40
C VAL A 213 7.02 -25.96 -1.07
N LEU A 214 7.30 -24.70 -0.80
CA LEU A 214 6.26 -23.67 -0.67
C LEU A 214 6.17 -22.91 -1.99
N ALA A 215 4.98 -22.87 -2.56
CA ALA A 215 4.75 -22.32 -3.88
C ALA A 215 3.60 -21.30 -3.86
N GLY A 216 3.65 -20.32 -4.75
CA GLY A 216 2.67 -19.25 -4.86
C GLY A 216 2.16 -19.10 -6.28
N MET A 217 0.84 -19.02 -6.45
CA MET A 217 0.20 -18.83 -7.76
C MET A 217 -0.88 -17.76 -7.68
N ASN A 218 -0.79 -16.74 -8.54
CA ASN A 218 -1.85 -15.77 -8.71
C ASN A 218 -2.97 -16.37 -9.57
N VAL A 219 -4.12 -16.66 -8.95
CA VAL A 219 -5.28 -17.27 -9.61
C VAL A 219 -6.45 -16.29 -9.76
N HIS A 220 -6.19 -14.99 -9.59
CA HIS A 220 -7.20 -13.96 -9.81
C HIS A 220 -7.73 -13.93 -11.26
N PRO A 221 -6.90 -14.06 -12.31
CA PRO A 221 -7.38 -14.08 -13.70
C PRO A 221 -8.44 -15.17 -13.95
N ALA A 222 -9.40 -14.89 -14.83
CA ALA A 222 -10.51 -15.80 -15.15
C ALA A 222 -10.06 -17.09 -15.83
N GLU A 223 -8.88 -17.11 -16.46
CA GLU A 223 -8.32 -18.33 -17.06
C GLU A 223 -8.08 -19.45 -16.02
N PHE A 224 -8.00 -19.12 -14.73
CA PHE A 224 -7.83 -20.09 -13.65
C PHE A 224 -9.15 -20.52 -12.99
N ASP A 225 -10.32 -20.19 -13.56
CA ASP A 225 -11.62 -20.57 -13.01
C ASP A 225 -11.78 -22.09 -12.85
N GLY A 226 -11.30 -22.87 -13.82
CA GLY A 226 -11.28 -24.33 -13.73
C GLY A 226 -10.43 -24.83 -12.56
N LEU A 227 -9.22 -24.27 -12.37
CA LEU A 227 -8.35 -24.61 -11.25
C LEU A 227 -8.98 -24.22 -9.90
N LYS A 228 -9.65 -23.06 -9.82
CA LYS A 228 -10.36 -22.63 -8.62
C LYS A 228 -11.49 -23.58 -8.25
N GLN A 229 -12.24 -24.09 -9.23
CA GLN A 229 -13.27 -25.10 -9.00
C GLN A 229 -12.67 -26.45 -8.60
N GLU A 230 -11.63 -26.90 -9.32
CA GLU A 230 -10.93 -28.17 -9.06
C GLU A 230 -10.43 -28.28 -7.62
N TYR A 231 -9.88 -27.20 -7.07
CA TYR A 231 -9.34 -27.14 -5.71
C TYR A 231 -10.22 -26.37 -4.72
N ASN A 232 -11.52 -26.19 -5.02
CA ASN A 232 -12.51 -25.59 -4.11
C ASN A 232 -12.07 -24.24 -3.49
N VAL A 233 -11.49 -23.37 -4.30
CA VAL A 233 -11.01 -22.04 -3.90
C VAL A 233 -12.21 -21.10 -3.71
N LYS A 234 -12.68 -20.97 -2.47
CA LYS A 234 -13.81 -20.09 -2.10
C LYS A 234 -13.39 -18.67 -1.71
N GLY A 235 -12.10 -18.43 -1.52
CA GLY A 235 -11.57 -17.15 -1.09
C GLY A 235 -10.03 -17.11 -1.17
N TYR A 236 -9.46 -15.95 -0.85
CA TYR A 236 -8.02 -15.74 -0.94
C TYR A 236 -7.42 -15.32 0.42
N PRO A 237 -6.24 -15.84 0.78
CA PRO A 237 -5.54 -16.93 0.10
C PRO A 237 -6.25 -18.27 0.35
N THR A 238 -6.05 -19.24 -0.54
CA THR A 238 -6.37 -20.65 -0.26
C THR A 238 -5.08 -21.45 -0.33
N PHE A 239 -4.79 -22.22 0.72
CA PHE A 239 -3.61 -23.09 0.76
C PHE A 239 -4.01 -24.52 0.41
N CYS A 240 -3.30 -25.12 -0.54
CA CYS A 240 -3.54 -26.48 -0.98
C CYS A 240 -2.26 -27.31 -0.76
N TYR A 241 -2.38 -28.38 0.02
CA TYR A 241 -1.29 -29.31 0.28
C TYR A 241 -1.35 -30.49 -0.68
N PHE A 242 -0.19 -30.79 -1.28
CA PHE A 242 -0.02 -31.87 -2.23
C PHE A 242 1.11 -32.79 -1.79
N GLU A 243 0.89 -34.08 -1.97
CA GLU A 243 1.91 -35.11 -1.81
C GLU A 243 1.90 -36.02 -3.04
N LYS A 244 3.08 -36.25 -3.65
CA LYS A 244 3.22 -37.04 -4.89
C LYS A 244 2.26 -36.59 -6.00
N GLY A 245 2.09 -35.27 -6.11
CA GLY A 245 1.20 -34.62 -7.09
C GLY A 245 -0.29 -34.76 -6.83
N LYS A 246 -0.72 -35.38 -5.73
CA LYS A 246 -2.13 -35.50 -5.34
C LYS A 246 -2.48 -34.44 -4.31
N PHE A 247 -3.60 -33.75 -4.52
CA PHE A 247 -4.18 -32.90 -3.50
C PHE A 247 -4.69 -33.74 -2.33
N LEU A 248 -4.36 -33.33 -1.10
CA LEU A 248 -4.79 -34.03 0.11
C LEU A 248 -5.62 -33.11 1.02
N HIS A 249 -5.08 -31.95 1.41
CA HIS A 249 -5.65 -31.12 2.46
C HIS A 249 -5.57 -29.63 2.14
N HIS A 250 -6.51 -28.86 2.68
CA HIS A 250 -6.32 -27.42 2.82
C HIS A 250 -5.60 -27.10 4.12
N TYR A 251 -4.79 -26.04 4.12
CA TYR A 251 -4.27 -25.44 5.35
C TYR A 251 -5.08 -24.18 5.68
N GLU A 252 -5.67 -24.14 6.88
CA GLU A 252 -6.65 -23.10 7.26
C GLU A 252 -6.19 -22.16 8.40
N ASN A 253 -4.95 -22.27 8.88
CA ASN A 253 -4.44 -21.40 9.93
C ASN A 253 -3.91 -20.05 9.37
N TYR A 254 -4.83 -19.18 8.96
CA TYR A 254 -4.54 -17.85 8.40
C TYR A 254 -3.98 -16.83 9.41
N GLY A 255 -3.92 -17.18 10.70
CA GLY A 255 -3.30 -16.38 11.76
C GLY A 255 -1.96 -16.95 12.24
N GLY A 256 -1.51 -18.07 11.66
CA GLY A 256 -0.30 -18.78 12.07
C GLY A 256 0.98 -18.04 11.70
N THR A 257 2.04 -18.35 12.44
CA THR A 257 3.42 -17.93 12.20
C THR A 257 4.12 -18.83 11.17
N ALA A 258 5.33 -18.45 10.75
CA ALA A 258 6.15 -19.25 9.85
C ALA A 258 6.45 -20.64 10.45
N LYS A 259 6.69 -20.67 11.76
CA LYS A 259 6.87 -21.89 12.54
C LYS A 259 5.62 -22.77 12.50
N ASP A 260 4.43 -22.20 12.63
CA ASP A 260 3.18 -22.98 12.59
C ASP A 260 2.98 -23.64 11.22
N ILE A 261 3.33 -22.94 10.12
CA ILE A 261 3.33 -23.54 8.78
C ILE A 261 4.37 -24.66 8.70
N ALA A 262 5.60 -24.41 9.16
CA ALA A 262 6.69 -25.38 9.11
C ALA A 262 6.42 -26.63 9.96
N ASP A 263 5.82 -26.47 11.13
CA ASP A 263 5.44 -27.58 12.02
C ASP A 263 4.25 -28.36 11.45
N TRP A 264 3.25 -27.69 10.87
CA TRP A 264 2.15 -28.36 10.18
C TRP A 264 2.63 -29.17 8.98
N MET A 265 3.60 -28.66 8.20
CA MET A 265 4.15 -29.39 7.05
C MET A 265 4.84 -30.71 7.43
N LYS A 266 5.29 -30.87 8.68
CA LYS A 266 5.88 -32.13 9.18
C LYS A 266 4.81 -33.21 9.44
N ASN A 267 3.60 -32.79 9.79
CA ASN A 267 2.48 -33.69 10.08
C ASN A 267 1.16 -33.05 9.61
N PRO A 268 0.93 -32.99 8.29
CA PRO A 268 -0.24 -32.34 7.72
C PRO A 268 -1.48 -33.16 8.07
N GLN A 269 -2.47 -32.49 8.66
CA GLN A 269 -3.74 -33.09 9.03
C GLN A 269 -4.85 -32.47 8.18
N PRO A 270 -5.92 -33.21 7.86
CA PRO A 270 -7.09 -32.62 7.23
C PRO A 270 -7.59 -31.44 8.08
N PRO A 271 -8.20 -30.42 7.46
CA PRO A 271 -8.93 -29.40 8.21
C PRO A 271 -9.83 -30.13 9.20
N GLN A 272 -9.69 -29.82 10.49
CA GLN A 272 -10.60 -30.40 11.46
C GLN A 272 -12.01 -30.02 10.99
N PRO A 273 -12.97 -30.98 11.00
CA PRO A 273 -14.36 -30.61 10.85
C PRO A 273 -14.57 -29.46 11.83
N LYS A 274 -15.01 -28.30 11.34
CA LYS A 274 -15.42 -27.24 12.24
C LYS A 274 -16.48 -27.88 13.11
N VAL A 275 -16.13 -28.24 14.34
CA VAL A 275 -17.09 -28.70 15.31
C VAL A 275 -18.15 -27.61 15.27
N PRO A 276 -19.42 -27.93 14.98
CA PRO A 276 -20.46 -26.93 15.03
C PRO A 276 -20.27 -26.21 16.35
N GLU A 277 -19.88 -24.93 16.30
CA GLU A 277 -19.76 -24.16 17.53
C GLU A 277 -21.13 -24.25 18.15
N VAL A 278 -21.21 -24.88 19.33
CA VAL A 278 -22.46 -24.94 20.09
C VAL A 278 -22.94 -23.51 20.15
N GLN A 279 -24.16 -23.29 19.66
CA GLN A 279 -24.67 -21.93 19.54
C GLN A 279 -24.63 -21.33 20.94
N TRP A 280 -24.26 -20.06 21.05
CA TRP A 280 -24.19 -19.43 22.36
C TRP A 280 -25.54 -19.49 23.08
N SER A 281 -26.64 -19.40 22.33
CA SER A 281 -28.01 -19.64 22.81
C SER A 281 -28.31 -21.04 23.33
N GLU A 282 -27.51 -22.05 22.96
CA GLU A 282 -27.65 -23.44 23.38
C GLU A 282 -26.74 -23.78 24.58
N THR A 283 -25.93 -22.82 25.05
CA THR A 283 -25.09 -22.97 26.25
C THR A 283 -25.79 -22.38 27.48
N ASP A 284 -25.52 -22.93 28.66
CA ASP A 284 -25.93 -22.32 29.91
C ASP A 284 -25.19 -20.97 30.07
N SER A 285 -25.91 -19.87 29.90
CA SER A 285 -25.36 -18.50 29.88
C SER A 285 -26.18 -17.59 30.78
N PRO A 286 -25.54 -16.69 31.56
CA PRO A 286 -26.25 -15.67 32.32
C PRO A 286 -26.89 -14.59 31.42
N VAL A 287 -26.61 -14.61 30.12
CA VAL A 287 -27.16 -13.65 29.14
C VAL A 287 -28.45 -14.19 28.54
N PHE A 288 -29.47 -13.34 28.45
CA PHE A 288 -30.74 -13.72 27.83
C PHE A 288 -30.62 -13.76 26.30
N HIS A 289 -30.85 -14.93 25.72
CA HIS A 289 -30.82 -15.10 24.28
C HIS A 289 -32.19 -14.82 23.66
N LEU A 290 -32.29 -13.73 22.90
CA LEU A 290 -33.53 -13.30 22.28
C LEU A 290 -33.60 -13.76 20.82
N THR A 291 -34.82 -14.03 20.39
CA THR A 291 -35.19 -14.48 19.04
C THR A 291 -36.05 -13.43 18.38
N ASP A 292 -36.36 -13.60 17.09
CA ASP A 292 -37.31 -12.71 16.40
C ASP A 292 -38.68 -12.65 17.11
N ASP A 293 -39.11 -13.74 17.75
CA ASP A 293 -40.41 -13.84 18.43
C ASP A 293 -40.40 -13.34 19.88
N SER A 294 -39.27 -13.51 20.60
CA SER A 294 -39.17 -13.16 22.02
C SER A 294 -38.64 -11.75 22.29
N PHE A 295 -38.13 -11.07 21.26
CA PHE A 295 -37.44 -9.79 21.42
C PHE A 295 -38.32 -8.70 22.04
N ASP A 296 -39.49 -8.43 21.45
CA ASP A 296 -40.35 -7.33 21.89
C ASP A 296 -40.94 -7.60 23.28
N GLY A 297 -41.43 -8.81 23.53
CA GLY A 297 -41.95 -9.19 24.86
C GLY A 297 -40.90 -9.05 25.96
N PHE A 298 -39.64 -9.42 25.68
CA PHE A 298 -38.56 -9.25 26.64
C PHE A 298 -38.28 -7.77 26.95
N LEU A 299 -38.31 -6.89 25.95
CA LEU A 299 -38.12 -5.45 26.17
C LEU A 299 -39.30 -4.78 26.89
N GLU A 300 -40.50 -5.36 26.82
CA GLU A 300 -41.66 -4.93 27.60
C GLU A 300 -41.56 -5.34 29.07
N GLU A 301 -41.07 -6.56 29.35
CA GLU A 301 -40.88 -7.08 30.70
C GLU A 301 -39.69 -6.42 31.43
N HIS A 302 -38.65 -6.04 30.70
CA HIS A 302 -37.43 -5.49 31.26
C HIS A 302 -37.23 -4.00 30.87
N PRO A 303 -37.33 -3.06 31.83
CA PRO A 303 -37.31 -1.63 31.51
C PRO A 303 -35.95 -1.07 31.11
N SER A 304 -34.86 -1.80 31.36
CA SER A 304 -33.47 -1.40 31.07
C SER A 304 -32.72 -2.62 30.53
N VAL A 305 -32.46 -2.65 29.22
CA VAL A 305 -31.86 -3.79 28.52
C VAL A 305 -30.72 -3.32 27.64
N LEU A 306 -29.56 -3.93 27.80
CA LEU A 306 -28.47 -3.81 26.84
C LEU A 306 -28.46 -5.06 25.96
N VAL A 307 -28.54 -4.89 24.65
CA VAL A 307 -28.59 -6.00 23.68
C VAL A 307 -27.33 -6.03 22.83
N MET A 308 -26.65 -7.18 22.80
CA MET A 308 -25.57 -7.49 21.88
C MET A 308 -26.09 -8.21 20.63
N PHE A 309 -26.03 -7.55 19.49
CA PHE A 309 -26.27 -8.15 18.17
C PHE A 309 -24.95 -8.73 17.64
N TYR A 310 -24.93 -10.04 17.40
CA TYR A 310 -23.70 -10.76 17.09
C TYR A 310 -23.87 -11.73 15.92
N ALA A 311 -22.73 -12.29 15.51
CA ALA A 311 -22.62 -13.42 14.60
C ALA A 311 -21.61 -14.42 15.17
N PRO A 312 -21.87 -15.74 15.11
CA PRO A 312 -21.05 -16.75 15.79
C PRO A 312 -19.63 -16.82 15.23
N TRP A 313 -19.45 -16.56 13.92
CA TRP A 313 -18.16 -16.54 13.26
C TRP A 313 -17.34 -15.25 13.51
N CYS A 314 -17.91 -14.24 14.15
CA CYS A 314 -17.23 -12.95 14.33
C CYS A 314 -16.21 -13.01 15.48
N GLY A 315 -14.92 -12.88 15.16
CA GLY A 315 -13.83 -12.88 16.15
C GLY A 315 -13.95 -11.79 17.21
N HIS A 316 -14.50 -10.61 16.87
CA HIS A 316 -14.75 -9.54 17.86
C HIS A 316 -15.87 -9.91 18.84
N CYS A 317 -16.92 -10.62 18.37
CA CYS A 317 -17.98 -11.14 19.23
C CYS A 317 -17.42 -12.20 20.18
N LYS A 318 -16.61 -13.14 19.66
CA LYS A 318 -15.94 -14.16 20.49
C LYS A 318 -15.09 -13.55 21.60
N LYS A 319 -14.38 -12.46 21.29
CA LYS A 319 -13.56 -11.74 22.28
C LYS A 319 -14.40 -11.00 23.33
N MET A 320 -15.56 -10.47 22.95
CA MET A 320 -16.45 -9.72 23.86
C MET A 320 -17.33 -10.64 24.72
N LYS A 321 -17.68 -11.83 24.23
CA LYS A 321 -18.54 -12.81 24.92
C LYS A 321 -18.18 -13.00 26.41
N PRO A 322 -16.93 -13.34 26.81
CA PRO A 322 -16.63 -13.58 28.22
C PRO A 322 -16.86 -12.34 29.10
N GLU A 323 -16.47 -11.15 28.64
CA GLU A 323 -16.71 -9.88 29.35
C GLU A 323 -18.20 -9.59 29.53
N TYR A 324 -19.00 -9.96 28.53
CA TYR A 324 -20.44 -9.76 28.53
C TYR A 324 -21.15 -10.74 29.46
N GLU A 325 -20.74 -12.01 29.47
CA GLU A 325 -21.28 -13.03 30.39
C GLU A 325 -20.94 -12.72 31.84
N GLU A 326 -19.70 -12.31 32.14
CA GLU A 326 -19.32 -11.90 33.50
C GLU A 326 -20.10 -10.67 34.00
N ALA A 327 -20.40 -9.72 33.11
CA ALA A 327 -21.23 -8.57 33.45
C ALA A 327 -22.69 -9.00 33.71
N ALA A 328 -23.24 -9.91 32.90
CA ALA A 328 -24.58 -10.44 33.09
C ALA A 328 -24.69 -11.20 34.42
N GLU A 329 -23.70 -12.04 34.74
CA GLU A 329 -23.67 -12.79 36.00
C GLU A 329 -23.62 -11.85 37.21
N TYR A 330 -22.86 -10.75 37.12
CA TYR A 330 -22.83 -9.73 38.16
C TYR A 330 -24.19 -9.03 38.32
N LEU A 331 -24.81 -8.61 37.22
CA LEU A 331 -26.08 -7.90 37.21
C LEU A 331 -27.24 -8.78 37.68
N ASN A 332 -27.25 -10.07 37.34
CA ASN A 332 -28.31 -10.99 37.73
C ASN A 332 -28.31 -11.35 39.24
N LYS A 333 -27.23 -11.05 39.97
CA LYS A 333 -27.13 -11.32 41.42
C LYS A 333 -27.92 -10.33 42.28
N ASP A 334 -28.15 -9.12 41.80
CA ASP A 334 -28.88 -8.08 42.55
C ASP A 334 -30.34 -8.00 42.09
N LYS A 335 -31.29 -8.07 43.04
CA LYS A 335 -32.72 -7.89 42.74
C LYS A 335 -33.06 -6.45 42.37
N ASN A 336 -32.21 -5.49 42.74
CA ASN A 336 -32.29 -4.09 42.35
C ASN A 336 -31.35 -3.77 41.19
N SER A 337 -31.00 -4.77 40.36
CA SER A 337 -30.09 -4.60 39.24
C SER A 337 -30.53 -3.43 38.34
N PRO A 338 -29.57 -2.59 37.90
CA PRO A 338 -29.88 -1.42 37.08
C PRO A 338 -30.26 -1.79 35.62
N GLY A 339 -30.12 -3.04 35.22
CA GLY A 339 -30.55 -3.54 33.91
C GLY A 339 -30.13 -4.98 33.66
N VAL A 340 -30.60 -5.53 32.54
CA VAL A 340 -30.28 -6.90 32.11
C VAL A 340 -29.53 -6.92 30.78
N LEU A 341 -28.72 -7.96 30.58
CA LEU A 341 -27.97 -8.16 29.34
C LEU A 341 -28.64 -9.24 28.48
N ALA A 342 -28.80 -8.94 27.20
CA ALA A 342 -29.38 -9.84 26.22
C ALA A 342 -28.51 -9.94 24.96
N ALA A 343 -28.67 -11.01 24.19
CA ALA A 343 -27.95 -11.23 22.95
C ALA A 343 -28.84 -11.80 21.85
N VAL A 344 -28.61 -11.35 20.61
CA VAL A 344 -29.33 -11.82 19.41
C VAL A 344 -28.34 -12.26 18.34
N ASP A 345 -28.44 -13.53 17.91
CA ASP A 345 -27.74 -14.00 16.71
C ASP A 345 -28.50 -13.54 15.46
N THR A 346 -28.05 -12.43 14.89
CA THR A 346 -28.67 -11.84 13.69
C THR A 346 -28.35 -12.59 12.40
N THR A 347 -27.51 -13.65 12.46
CA THR A 347 -27.34 -14.56 11.31
C THR A 347 -28.52 -15.52 11.18
N ILE A 348 -29.24 -15.75 12.28
CA ILE A 348 -30.46 -16.57 12.37
C ILE A 348 -31.69 -15.66 12.44
N HIS A 349 -31.70 -14.73 13.40
CA HIS A 349 -32.81 -13.81 13.68
C HIS A 349 -32.69 -12.51 12.86
N LYS A 350 -32.98 -12.66 11.57
CA LYS A 350 -32.75 -11.60 10.58
C LYS A 350 -33.77 -10.46 10.70
N ALA A 351 -35.00 -10.73 11.11
CA ALA A 351 -36.04 -9.70 11.16
C ALA A 351 -35.67 -8.61 12.19
N VAL A 352 -35.20 -9.02 13.36
CA VAL A 352 -34.65 -8.11 14.38
C VAL A 352 -33.39 -7.40 13.89
N GLY A 353 -32.46 -8.12 13.24
CA GLY A 353 -31.25 -7.53 12.66
C GLY A 353 -31.54 -6.42 11.64
N ASP A 354 -32.50 -6.67 10.75
CA ASP A 354 -32.94 -5.72 9.72
C ASP A 354 -33.67 -4.52 10.34
N ARG A 355 -34.58 -4.75 11.30
CA ARG A 355 -35.33 -3.70 12.02
C ARG A 355 -34.40 -2.67 12.67
N PHE A 356 -33.31 -3.14 13.29
CA PHE A 356 -32.33 -2.28 13.97
C PHE A 356 -31.11 -1.92 13.13
N LYS A 357 -31.16 -2.22 11.82
CA LYS A 357 -30.14 -1.84 10.81
C LYS A 357 -28.73 -2.31 11.20
N ILE A 358 -28.62 -3.54 11.67
CA ILE A 358 -27.34 -4.12 12.09
C ILE A 358 -26.50 -4.40 10.84
N SER A 359 -25.41 -3.64 10.69
CA SER A 359 -24.50 -3.71 9.52
C SER A 359 -23.09 -4.19 9.89
N GLY A 360 -22.83 -4.46 11.17
CA GLY A 360 -21.54 -4.89 11.67
C GLY A 360 -21.63 -5.53 13.05
N PHE A 361 -20.58 -6.29 13.42
CA PHE A 361 -20.56 -7.11 14.63
C PHE A 361 -19.31 -6.88 15.50
N PRO A 362 -19.44 -6.92 16.83
CA PRO A 362 -20.71 -6.80 17.57
C PRO A 362 -21.28 -5.39 17.46
N THR A 363 -22.61 -5.28 17.43
CA THR A 363 -23.31 -4.01 17.66
C THR A 363 -24.02 -4.11 19.01
N VAL A 364 -23.85 -3.11 19.86
CA VAL A 364 -24.49 -3.06 21.19
C VAL A 364 -25.46 -1.90 21.19
N LYS A 365 -26.72 -2.15 21.57
CA LYS A 365 -27.74 -1.11 21.71
C LYS A 365 -28.38 -1.17 23.09
N TYR A 366 -28.67 -0.01 23.66
CA TYR A 366 -29.40 0.13 24.91
C TYR A 366 -30.86 0.48 24.64
N PHE A 367 -31.74 -0.25 25.31
CA PHE A 367 -33.18 -0.12 25.25
C PHE A 367 -33.70 0.28 26.63
N GLU A 368 -34.55 1.30 26.64
CA GLU A 368 -35.22 1.76 27.85
C GLU A 368 -36.73 1.75 27.60
N LYS A 369 -37.47 0.97 28.40
CA LYS A 369 -38.93 0.81 28.33
C LYS A 369 -39.41 0.47 26.92
N GLY A 370 -38.78 -0.52 26.28
CA GLY A 370 -39.13 -0.95 24.92
C GLY A 370 -38.51 -0.13 23.78
N GLU A 371 -37.93 1.05 24.05
CA GLU A 371 -37.42 1.94 23.00
C GLU A 371 -35.89 1.89 22.87
N GLU A 372 -35.37 1.82 21.64
CA GLU A 372 -33.94 2.01 21.38
C GLU A 372 -33.54 3.45 21.75
N LYS A 373 -32.65 3.61 22.73
CA LYS A 373 -32.13 4.93 23.12
C LYS A 373 -30.76 5.20 22.50
N PHE A 374 -29.83 4.25 22.61
CA PHE A 374 -28.43 4.49 22.26
C PHE A 374 -27.77 3.29 21.58
N THR A 375 -26.90 3.56 20.60
CA THR A 375 -25.96 2.57 20.04
C THR A 375 -24.57 2.81 20.64
N LEU A 376 -23.94 1.76 21.17
CA LEU A 376 -22.77 1.85 22.05
C LEU A 376 -21.58 1.05 21.49
N PRO A 377 -20.94 1.50 20.39
CA PRO A 377 -19.94 0.73 19.64
C PRO A 377 -18.65 0.43 20.41
N HIS A 378 -18.37 1.19 21.47
CA HIS A 378 -17.15 1.11 22.28
C HIS A 378 -17.34 0.37 23.61
N LEU A 379 -18.58 -0.02 23.94
CA LEU A 379 -18.90 -0.68 25.19
C LEU A 379 -18.61 -2.19 25.07
N ARG A 380 -17.45 -2.64 25.57
CA ARG A 380 -16.97 -4.02 25.35
C ARG A 380 -16.39 -4.73 26.58
N SER A 381 -16.09 -4.01 27.66
CA SER A 381 -15.52 -4.58 28.88
C SER A 381 -16.55 -4.60 29.98
N LYS A 382 -16.46 -5.60 30.86
CA LYS A 382 -17.38 -5.83 31.98
C LYS A 382 -17.63 -4.57 32.81
N ASP A 383 -16.57 -3.93 33.31
CA ASP A 383 -16.70 -2.79 34.22
C ASP A 383 -17.46 -1.62 33.58
N LYS A 384 -17.19 -1.35 32.30
CA LYS A 384 -17.87 -0.28 31.55
C LYS A 384 -19.33 -0.61 31.30
N ILE A 385 -19.65 -1.87 31.05
CA ILE A 385 -21.04 -2.32 30.85
C ILE A 385 -21.84 -2.08 32.14
N ILE A 386 -21.28 -2.47 33.28
CA ILE A 386 -21.90 -2.28 34.60
C ILE A 386 -22.05 -0.79 34.92
N GLU A 387 -20.98 -0.01 34.77
CA GLU A 387 -20.98 1.45 34.98
C GLU A 387 -22.03 2.14 34.09
N TYR A 388 -22.14 1.74 32.82
CA TYR A 388 -23.12 2.29 31.90
C TYR A 388 -24.56 2.01 32.35
N LEU A 389 -24.87 0.77 32.74
CA LEU A 389 -26.23 0.43 33.18
C LEU A 389 -26.61 1.13 34.48
N GLN A 390 -25.67 1.35 35.40
CA GLN A 390 -25.91 2.10 36.64
C GLN A 390 -26.36 3.55 36.39
N ASN A 391 -25.88 4.16 35.30
CA ASN A 391 -26.24 5.53 34.92
C ASN A 391 -26.27 5.67 33.39
N PRO A 392 -27.35 5.21 32.73
CA PRO A 392 -27.45 5.23 31.28
C PRO A 392 -27.50 6.66 30.78
N GLN A 393 -26.43 7.09 30.13
CA GLN A 393 -26.35 8.39 29.50
C GLN A 393 -26.22 8.25 28.00
N ALA A 394 -26.56 9.32 27.29
CA ALA A 394 -26.20 9.41 25.89
C ALA A 394 -24.69 9.20 25.76
N PRO A 395 -24.23 8.40 24.78
CA PRO A 395 -22.80 8.33 24.51
C PRO A 395 -22.31 9.77 24.31
N PRO A 396 -21.11 10.10 24.81
CA PRO A 396 -20.56 11.44 24.58
C PRO A 396 -20.64 11.71 23.07
N PRO A 397 -21.01 12.95 22.67
CA PRO A 397 -20.94 13.33 21.27
C PRO A 397 -19.61 12.86 20.70
N PRO A 398 -19.58 12.34 19.46
CA PRO A 398 -18.33 11.93 18.83
C PRO A 398 -17.28 13.00 19.11
N GLU A 399 -16.14 12.59 19.70
CA GLU A 399 -15.08 13.54 20.06
C GLU A 399 -14.82 14.41 18.84
N GLN A 400 -15.06 15.71 18.96
CA GLN A 400 -14.90 16.63 17.84
C GLN A 400 -13.49 16.42 17.29
N SER A 401 -13.42 16.21 15.98
CA SER A 401 -12.15 15.90 15.34
C SER A 401 -11.17 17.04 15.60
N TRP A 402 -9.86 16.73 15.66
CA TRP A 402 -8.87 17.77 15.92
C TRP A 402 -8.92 18.89 14.87
N GLU A 403 -9.24 18.56 13.62
CA GLU A 403 -9.43 19.53 12.52
C GLU A 403 -10.60 20.49 12.74
N ASP A 404 -11.63 20.08 13.48
CA ASP A 404 -12.79 20.92 13.77
C ASP A 404 -12.57 21.81 15.02
N LYS A 405 -11.49 21.60 15.77
CA LYS A 405 -11.13 22.43 16.93
C LYS A 405 -10.36 23.68 16.46
N PRO A 406 -10.74 24.90 16.89
CA PRO A 406 -9.99 26.10 16.54
C PRO A 406 -8.52 25.99 16.95
N SER A 407 -7.61 26.08 15.99
CA SER A 407 -6.16 26.06 16.23
C SER A 407 -5.40 26.77 15.12
N SER A 408 -4.13 27.13 15.36
CA SER A 408 -3.23 27.63 14.30
C SER A 408 -2.60 26.51 13.46
N VAL A 409 -3.01 25.26 13.65
CA VAL A 409 -2.53 24.11 12.86
C VAL A 409 -3.29 24.06 11.55
N SER A 410 -2.58 24.04 10.43
CA SER A 410 -3.19 23.88 9.11
C SER A 410 -3.50 22.42 8.86
N HIS A 411 -4.77 22.03 8.89
CA HIS A 411 -5.20 20.68 8.52
C HIS A 411 -5.23 20.57 7.00
N LEU A 412 -4.40 19.67 6.45
CA LEU A 412 -4.20 19.49 5.02
C LEU A 412 -4.67 18.10 4.60
N GLY A 413 -5.11 18.00 3.35
CA GLY A 413 -5.46 16.77 2.68
C GLY A 413 -4.73 16.61 1.35
N MET A 414 -5.00 15.51 0.64
CA MET A 414 -4.32 15.20 -0.63
C MET A 414 -4.40 16.33 -1.67
N GLU A 415 -5.50 17.08 -1.70
CA GLU A 415 -5.76 18.12 -2.70
C GLU A 415 -4.98 19.42 -2.47
N ASP A 416 -4.74 19.80 -1.21
CA ASP A 416 -4.15 21.10 -0.85
C ASP A 416 -2.74 21.00 -0.25
N PHE A 417 -2.30 19.80 0.15
CA PHE A 417 -1.02 19.55 0.80
C PHE A 417 0.16 20.23 0.10
N ARG A 418 0.35 19.93 -1.19
CA ARG A 418 1.51 20.45 -1.94
C ARG A 418 1.46 21.96 -2.13
N GLU A 419 0.29 22.52 -2.43
CA GLU A 419 0.14 23.95 -2.68
C GLU A 419 0.23 24.79 -1.40
N ALA A 420 -0.25 24.26 -0.27
CA ALA A 420 -0.11 24.88 1.03
C ALA A 420 1.38 24.96 1.46
N LEU A 421 2.12 23.86 1.33
CA LEU A 421 3.51 23.80 1.77
C LEU A 421 4.47 24.61 0.89
N LYS A 422 4.22 24.75 -0.42
CA LYS A 422 5.02 25.60 -1.32
C LYS A 422 5.09 27.07 -0.88
N LYS A 423 4.04 27.56 -0.22
CA LYS A 423 3.95 28.96 0.26
C LYS A 423 4.72 29.19 1.55
N LYS A 424 5.21 28.13 2.19
CA LYS A 424 5.83 28.16 3.52
C LYS A 424 7.31 27.82 3.40
N LYS A 425 8.17 28.71 3.90
CA LYS A 425 9.62 28.48 3.92
C LYS A 425 9.96 27.31 4.84
N HIS A 426 9.31 27.23 5.99
CA HIS A 426 9.43 26.13 6.92
C HIS A 426 8.05 25.61 7.27
N ALA A 427 7.82 24.32 7.05
CA ALA A 427 6.61 23.66 7.51
C ALA A 427 6.97 22.37 8.25
N LEU A 428 6.49 22.23 9.48
CA LEU A 428 6.55 20.97 10.20
C LEU A 428 5.16 20.33 10.09
N VAL A 429 5.11 19.11 9.53
CA VAL A 429 3.86 18.39 9.26
C VAL A 429 3.77 17.18 10.17
N MET A 430 2.65 17.05 10.89
CA MET A 430 2.29 15.88 11.69
C MET A 430 1.35 14.96 10.89
N PHE A 431 1.80 13.74 10.59
CA PHE A 431 0.97 12.68 10.03
C PHE A 431 0.46 11.79 11.17
N TYR A 432 -0.86 11.70 11.31
CA TYR A 432 -1.48 11.10 12.49
C TYR A 432 -2.71 10.23 12.16
N ALA A 433 -3.16 9.49 13.17
CA ALA A 433 -4.46 8.82 13.19
C ALA A 433 -5.23 9.24 14.46
N PRO A 434 -6.53 9.57 14.39
CA PRO A 434 -7.30 10.06 15.53
C PRO A 434 -7.34 9.09 16.72
N TRP A 435 -7.28 7.79 16.45
CA TRP A 435 -7.31 6.74 17.47
C TRP A 435 -5.92 6.43 18.07
N CYS A 436 -4.83 7.02 17.56
CA CYS A 436 -3.49 6.70 18.03
C CYS A 436 -3.17 7.42 19.36
N PRO A 437 -2.87 6.69 20.46
CA PRO A 437 -2.55 7.30 21.75
C PRO A 437 -1.35 8.26 21.72
N HIS A 438 -0.29 7.89 20.97
CA HIS A 438 0.88 8.75 20.81
C HIS A 438 0.58 10.03 20.03
N CYS A 439 -0.38 9.98 19.09
CA CYS A 439 -0.86 11.18 18.40
C CYS A 439 -1.63 12.06 19.36
N LYS A 440 -2.60 11.50 20.10
CA LYS A 440 -3.39 12.25 21.09
C LYS A 440 -2.51 12.98 22.11
N ASN A 441 -1.41 12.36 22.55
CA ASN A 441 -0.46 12.98 23.47
C ASN A 441 0.34 14.13 22.83
N ALA A 442 0.71 14.03 21.55
CA ALA A 442 1.49 15.07 20.86
C ALA A 442 0.65 16.27 20.40
N VAL A 443 -0.64 16.07 20.10
CA VAL A 443 -1.58 17.10 19.63
C VAL A 443 -1.56 18.40 20.45
N PRO A 444 -1.69 18.41 21.80
CA PRO A 444 -1.70 19.65 22.56
C PRO A 444 -0.38 20.42 22.39
N HIS A 445 0.76 19.74 22.49
CA HIS A 445 2.08 20.35 22.36
C HIS A 445 2.35 20.91 20.95
N PHE A 446 1.93 20.17 19.92
CA PHE A 446 2.06 20.59 18.53
C PHE A 446 1.17 21.81 18.24
N THR A 447 -0.03 21.85 18.82
CA THR A 447 -0.96 22.97 18.72
C THR A 447 -0.40 24.23 19.39
N THR A 448 0.11 24.12 20.62
CA THR A 448 0.78 25.23 21.32
C THR A 448 1.96 25.78 20.50
N ALA A 449 2.76 24.89 19.90
CA ALA A 449 3.86 25.30 19.04
C ALA A 449 3.34 26.04 17.79
N ALA A 450 2.27 25.58 17.16
CA ALA A 450 1.64 26.25 16.02
C ALA A 450 1.18 27.67 16.37
N ASP A 451 0.50 27.83 17.50
CA ASP A 451 -0.01 29.12 17.97
C ASP A 451 1.11 30.14 18.23
N LEU A 452 2.28 29.68 18.71
CA LEU A 452 3.43 30.54 18.91
C LEU A 452 3.98 31.14 17.62
N PHE A 453 3.88 30.42 16.50
CA PHE A 453 4.40 30.85 15.19
C PHE A 453 3.34 31.36 14.22
N LYS A 454 2.08 31.49 14.64
CA LYS A 454 0.94 31.83 13.77
C LYS A 454 1.12 33.13 12.96
N GLU A 455 1.81 34.12 13.52
CA GLU A 455 2.07 35.41 12.87
C GLU A 455 3.25 35.37 11.88
N ASP A 456 4.12 34.35 11.95
CA ASP A 456 5.23 34.21 11.01
C ASP A 456 4.75 33.57 9.71
N ARG A 457 4.50 34.42 8.71
CA ARG A 457 4.00 33.98 7.38
C ARG A 457 4.88 32.94 6.70
N LYS A 458 6.18 32.86 7.05
CA LYS A 458 7.13 31.90 6.47
C LYS A 458 7.07 30.53 7.14
N ILE A 459 6.45 30.42 8.31
CA ILE A 459 6.36 29.19 9.09
C ILE A 459 4.93 28.62 9.01
N ALA A 460 4.83 27.29 9.07
CA ALA A 460 3.58 26.60 9.29
C ALA A 460 3.79 25.35 10.15
N TYR A 461 2.80 25.07 10.97
CA TYR A 461 2.57 23.75 11.56
C TYR A 461 1.33 23.20 10.86
N ALA A 462 1.45 22.02 10.28
CA ALA A 462 0.37 21.39 9.54
C ALA A 462 0.13 19.97 10.02
N ALA A 463 -1.07 19.46 9.81
CA ALA A 463 -1.45 18.11 10.19
C ALA A 463 -2.21 17.42 9.06
N VAL A 464 -1.99 16.11 8.92
CA VAL A 464 -2.68 15.25 7.95
C VAL A 464 -3.23 14.05 8.70
N ASP A 465 -4.56 13.91 8.70
CA ASP A 465 -5.23 12.70 9.17
C ASP A 465 -5.12 11.60 8.10
N CYS A 466 -4.26 10.61 8.36
CA CYS A 466 -4.01 9.51 7.43
C CYS A 466 -5.15 8.49 7.33
N THR A 467 -6.18 8.62 8.15
CA THR A 467 -7.35 7.73 8.17
C THR A 467 -8.53 8.28 7.37
N LYS A 468 -8.45 9.54 6.91
CA LYS A 468 -9.54 10.26 6.27
C LYS A 468 -9.43 10.26 4.75
N GLY A 469 -10.45 9.72 4.06
CA GLY A 469 -10.61 9.83 2.61
C GLY A 469 -9.36 9.40 1.81
N GLN A 470 -8.90 10.26 0.91
CA GLN A 470 -7.71 10.02 0.08
C GLN A 470 -6.37 10.23 0.81
N ASN A 471 -6.37 10.71 2.06
CA ASN A 471 -5.14 10.99 2.79
C ASN A 471 -4.34 9.73 3.12
N GLN A 472 -4.97 8.55 3.13
CA GLN A 472 -4.25 7.29 3.29
C GLN A 472 -3.20 7.10 2.18
N GLU A 473 -3.50 7.56 0.96
CA GLU A 473 -2.57 7.51 -0.15
C GLU A 473 -1.48 8.58 -0.03
N LEU A 474 -1.85 9.80 0.38
CA LEU A 474 -0.88 10.85 0.70
C LEU A 474 0.13 10.37 1.75
N CYS A 475 -0.32 9.75 2.84
CA CYS A 475 0.57 9.28 3.90
C CYS A 475 1.50 8.15 3.44
N LYS A 476 1.06 7.30 2.51
CA LYS A 476 1.95 6.33 1.86
C LYS A 476 2.99 7.01 0.98
N GLN A 477 2.58 8.01 0.18
CA GLN A 477 3.50 8.78 -0.67
C GLN A 477 4.58 9.48 0.17
N GLU A 478 4.20 10.00 1.34
CA GLU A 478 5.11 10.64 2.28
C GLU A 478 5.87 9.64 3.19
N SER A 479 5.81 8.34 2.86
CA SER A 479 6.53 7.25 3.54
C SER A 479 6.30 7.21 5.06
N VAL A 480 5.02 7.36 5.45
CA VAL A 480 4.57 7.27 6.84
C VAL A 480 4.33 5.81 7.20
N GLU A 481 5.25 5.24 7.99
CA GLU A 481 5.22 3.83 8.42
C GLU A 481 4.55 3.65 9.80
N GLY A 482 4.36 4.73 10.55
CA GLY A 482 3.77 4.72 11.88
C GLY A 482 3.33 6.10 12.34
N TYR A 483 2.51 6.15 13.39
CA TYR A 483 1.90 7.39 13.88
C TYR A 483 2.32 7.71 15.32
N PRO A 484 2.57 8.99 15.66
CA PRO A 484 2.73 10.11 14.73
C PRO A 484 4.10 10.08 14.03
N THR A 485 4.12 10.51 12.77
CA THR A 485 5.35 10.85 12.05
C THR A 485 5.39 12.36 11.82
N PHE A 486 6.55 12.97 12.04
CA PHE A 486 6.75 14.41 11.83
C PHE A 486 7.77 14.63 10.71
N ASN A 487 7.38 15.29 9.64
CA ASN A 487 8.27 15.61 8.52
C ASN A 487 8.41 17.12 8.40
N TYR A 488 9.65 17.59 8.24
CA TYR A 488 9.96 18.98 7.95
C TYR A 488 10.08 19.20 6.44
N TYR A 489 9.42 20.25 5.94
CA TYR A 489 9.44 20.67 4.55
C TYR A 489 9.97 22.10 4.42
N ASN A 490 10.73 22.34 3.37
CA ASN A 490 11.20 23.65 2.96
C ASN A 490 10.64 24.00 1.58
N TYR A 491 9.77 25.01 1.49
CA TYR A 491 9.05 25.38 0.26
C TYR A 491 8.42 24.18 -0.45
N GLY A 492 7.71 23.34 0.31
CA GLY A 492 7.02 22.14 -0.19
C GLY A 492 7.93 20.95 -0.52
N LYS A 493 9.26 21.07 -0.36
CA LYS A 493 10.18 19.95 -0.52
C LYS A 493 10.46 19.30 0.82
N PHE A 494 10.30 17.98 0.90
CA PHE A 494 10.72 17.22 2.07
C PHE A 494 12.22 17.48 2.33
N ALA A 495 12.55 17.83 3.58
CA ALA A 495 13.91 18.15 3.99
C ALA A 495 14.44 17.10 4.97
N GLU A 496 13.76 16.87 6.10
CA GLU A 496 14.17 15.83 7.05
C GLU A 496 12.99 15.33 7.89
N LYS A 497 13.10 14.10 8.44
CA LYS A 497 12.19 13.62 9.49
C LYS A 497 12.57 14.27 10.82
N TYR A 498 11.58 14.79 11.53
CA TYR A 498 11.77 15.30 12.89
C TYR A 498 11.70 14.15 13.89
N ASN A 499 12.86 13.84 14.48
CA ASN A 499 13.01 12.79 15.49
C ASN A 499 13.31 13.35 16.89
N GLY A 500 13.09 14.67 17.09
CA GLY A 500 13.32 15.32 18.37
C GLY A 500 12.22 15.06 19.40
N ASP A 501 12.34 15.72 20.54
CA ASP A 501 11.36 15.65 21.63
C ASP A 501 9.95 16.07 21.17
N ARG A 502 8.93 15.28 21.54
CA ARG A 502 7.54 15.51 21.09
C ARG A 502 6.74 16.38 22.05
N GLY A 503 7.42 17.08 22.96
CA GLY A 503 6.86 18.14 23.79
C GLY A 503 6.97 19.52 23.15
N GLU A 504 6.38 20.51 23.80
CA GLU A 504 6.34 21.91 23.30
C GLU A 504 7.73 22.46 23.03
N ALA A 505 8.65 22.27 23.98
CA ALA A 505 10.01 22.75 23.88
C ALA A 505 10.75 22.16 22.67
N GLY A 506 10.51 20.88 22.37
CA GLY A 506 11.10 20.18 21.23
C GLY A 506 10.68 20.78 19.90
N PHE A 507 9.37 20.93 19.67
CA PHE A 507 8.83 21.50 18.44
C PHE A 507 9.25 22.96 18.26
N ILE A 508 9.11 23.78 19.31
CA ILE A 508 9.47 25.19 19.29
C ILE A 508 10.96 25.37 19.04
N GLY A 509 11.79 24.60 19.75
CA GLY A 509 13.25 24.65 19.63
C GLY A 509 13.72 24.31 18.22
N PHE A 510 13.13 23.27 17.61
CA PHE A 510 13.42 22.89 16.23
C PHE A 510 13.14 24.05 15.25
N MET A 511 11.95 24.63 15.31
CA MET A 511 11.56 25.70 14.41
C MET A 511 12.39 26.99 14.63
N ARG A 512 12.75 27.31 15.88
CA ARG A 512 13.69 28.41 16.18
C ARG A 512 15.07 28.16 15.58
N SER A 513 15.58 26.93 15.64
CA SER A 513 16.89 26.58 15.07
C SER A 513 16.94 26.80 13.56
N LEU A 514 15.85 26.53 12.85
CA LEU A 514 15.75 26.75 11.40
C LEU A 514 15.75 28.24 11.06
N ARG A 515 15.01 29.06 11.83
CA ARG A 515 15.05 30.53 11.70
C ARG A 515 16.43 31.12 11.96
N GLY A 516 17.17 30.57 12.93
CA GLY A 516 18.54 31.00 13.23
C GLY A 516 19.49 30.76 12.04
N ARG A 517 19.41 29.58 11.43
CA ARG A 517 20.20 29.20 10.24
C ARG A 517 19.92 30.12 9.04
N ASP A 518 18.68 30.55 8.87
CA ASP A 518 18.28 31.50 7.84
C ASP A 518 18.92 32.89 8.01
N GLN A 519 19.05 33.37 9.24
CA GLN A 519 19.63 34.69 9.54
C GLN A 519 21.16 34.66 9.42
N GLY A 520 21.80 33.55 9.76
CA GLY A 520 23.24 33.35 9.61
C GLY A 520 23.69 33.39 8.14
N LYS A 521 23.01 32.64 7.27
CA LYS A 521 23.32 32.63 5.82
C LYS A 521 23.21 34.01 5.17
N ARG A 522 22.25 34.82 5.60
CA ARG A 522 22.07 36.18 5.08
C ARG A 522 23.19 37.14 5.48
N LYS A 523 23.91 36.87 6.58
CA LYS A 523 25.06 37.67 7.03
C LYS A 523 26.39 37.26 6.37
N GLU A 524 26.47 36.05 5.80
CA GLU A 524 27.65 35.60 5.04
C GLU A 524 27.55 35.92 3.54
N GLU A 525 26.33 36.12 3.02
CA GLU A 525 26.07 36.52 1.63
C GLU A 525 26.04 38.05 1.41
N LEU A 526 26.14 38.84 2.48
CA LEU A 526 26.28 40.32 2.47
C LEU A 526 27.72 40.67 2.83
#